data_AF-A0A4R1W7J1-F1
#
_entry.id   AF-A0A4R1W7J1-F1
#
_cell.length_a   1.000
_cell.length_b   1.000
_cell.length_c   1.000
_cell.angle_alpha   90.00
_cell.angle_beta   90.00
_cell.angle_gamma   90.00
#
_symmetry.space_group_name_H-M   'P 1'
#
loop_
_entity.id
_entity.type
_entity.pdbx_description
1 polymer ?
#
loop_
_entity_poly.entity_id
_entity_poly.type
_entity_poly.pdbx_seq_one_letter_code
_entity_poly.pdbx_strand_id
1 'polypeptide(L)'
;MVAARTAICGDFKPRDSPDYPISYRYYGAFCAADQAAFDKGDLSATPLYYGIWAFRQIEQGRFVDLDLPDTELGKLRAYGVEGRHGELTVVLINVQDPAAADSTSDVVSLELPSSYRHGKEVTLGSSAPEGLASSDASAVSLGGWQIRPDGKATGTPVGRSMKVHGTTFAAEVEPGTAQLITLTR
;
A
#
# COMPACT_ATOMS: atom_id res chain seq x y z
N MET A 1 35.96 -14.29 -8.17
CA MET A 1 35.37 -12.96 -7.89
C MET A 1 33.92 -13.04 -8.32
N VAL A 2 32.98 -13.13 -7.37
CA VAL A 2 31.55 -13.25 -7.69
C VAL A 2 31.01 -11.82 -7.82
N ALA A 3 30.78 -11.39 -9.06
CA ALA A 3 30.09 -10.13 -9.30
C ALA A 3 28.63 -10.32 -8.87
N ALA A 4 28.21 -9.58 -7.84
CA ALA A 4 26.81 -9.53 -7.46
C ALA A 4 26.04 -8.84 -8.59
N ARG A 5 25.30 -9.62 -9.39
CA ARG A 5 24.29 -9.08 -10.30
C ARG A 5 23.05 -8.80 -9.46
N THR A 6 22.70 -7.52 -9.33
CA THR A 6 21.55 -7.04 -8.55
C THR A 6 20.31 -6.94 -9.44
N ALA A 7 19.12 -6.86 -8.84
CA ALA A 7 17.85 -7.12 -9.52
C ALA A 7 17.47 -6.07 -10.58
N ILE A 8 17.44 -6.50 -11.84
CA ILE A 8 16.79 -5.79 -12.95
C ILE A 8 15.28 -6.08 -12.87
N CYS A 9 14.43 -5.06 -13.06
CA CYS A 9 12.99 -5.18 -13.02
C CYS A 9 12.52 -6.25 -14.02
N GLY A 10 11.79 -7.25 -13.54
CA GLY A 10 11.24 -8.30 -14.41
C GLY A 10 12.23 -9.37 -14.89
N ASP A 11 13.53 -9.33 -14.52
CA ASP A 11 14.44 -10.46 -14.77
C ASP A 11 14.24 -11.58 -13.73
N PHE A 12 13.11 -12.27 -13.90
CA PHE A 12 12.72 -13.39 -13.07
C PHE A 12 13.56 -14.62 -13.45
N LYS A 13 14.51 -14.95 -12.58
CA LYS A 13 15.28 -16.19 -12.68
C LYS A 13 14.91 -17.12 -11.52
N PRO A 14 14.82 -18.44 -11.76
CA PRO A 14 14.58 -19.44 -10.73
C PRO A 14 15.47 -19.26 -9.49
N ARG A 15 14.98 -19.64 -8.31
CA ARG A 15 15.67 -19.49 -7.01
C ARG A 15 17.08 -20.10 -7.01
N ASP A 16 17.27 -21.16 -7.78
CA ASP A 16 18.49 -21.93 -7.95
C ASP A 16 19.35 -21.49 -9.14
N SER A 17 18.94 -20.44 -9.86
CA SER A 17 19.72 -19.95 -11.01
C SER A 17 21.12 -19.50 -10.57
N PRO A 18 22.18 -20.05 -11.21
CA PRO A 18 23.57 -19.70 -10.90
C PRO A 18 23.90 -18.23 -11.24
N ASP A 19 23.05 -17.57 -12.04
CA ASP A 19 23.27 -16.20 -12.50
C ASP A 19 23.06 -15.15 -11.40
N TYR A 20 22.38 -15.51 -10.30
CA TYR A 20 22.27 -14.63 -9.13
C TYR A 20 22.22 -15.45 -7.83
N PRO A 21 23.32 -15.50 -7.06
CA PRO A 21 23.46 -16.35 -5.89
C PRO A 21 22.75 -15.83 -4.62
N ILE A 22 22.05 -14.69 -4.68
CA ILE A 22 21.37 -14.09 -3.51
C ILE A 22 20.00 -13.54 -3.95
N SER A 23 18.97 -13.86 -3.16
CA SER A 23 17.53 -13.83 -3.39
C SER A 23 16.84 -12.47 -3.62
N TYR A 24 17.47 -11.51 -4.31
CA TYR A 24 16.89 -10.17 -4.52
C TYR A 24 15.74 -10.11 -5.55
N ARG A 25 15.29 -11.24 -6.10
CA ARG A 25 14.64 -11.27 -7.42
C ARG A 25 13.11 -11.15 -7.48
N TYR A 26 12.40 -11.30 -6.37
CA TYR A 26 10.92 -11.31 -6.40
C TYR A 26 10.28 -10.20 -5.57
N TYR A 27 10.99 -9.68 -4.56
CA TYR A 27 10.44 -8.76 -3.56
C TYR A 27 11.42 -7.63 -3.21
N GLY A 28 12.26 -7.22 -4.15
CA GLY A 28 13.08 -6.01 -3.97
C GLY A 28 12.16 -4.79 -3.93
N ALA A 29 12.29 -3.93 -2.93
CA ALA A 29 11.54 -2.66 -2.89
C ALA A 29 11.96 -1.71 -4.05
N PHE A 30 13.17 -1.89 -4.57
CA PHE A 30 13.68 -1.14 -5.71
C PHE A 30 14.31 -2.08 -6.73
N CYS A 31 14.25 -1.71 -8.01
CA CYS A 31 14.93 -2.39 -9.12
C CYS A 31 15.39 -1.37 -10.17
N ALA A 32 16.36 -1.75 -11.01
CA ALA A 32 16.75 -0.96 -12.18
C ALA A 32 16.03 -1.50 -13.43
N ALA A 33 15.70 -0.65 -14.41
CA ALA A 33 15.05 -1.10 -15.64
C ALA A 33 15.92 -2.06 -16.48
N ASP A 34 17.23 -1.84 -16.47
CA ASP A 34 18.24 -2.67 -17.13
C ASP A 34 19.61 -2.53 -16.42
N GLN A 35 20.62 -3.23 -16.94
CA GLN A 35 21.98 -3.19 -16.38
C GLN A 35 22.63 -1.80 -16.49
N ALA A 36 22.34 -1.04 -17.55
CA ALA A 36 22.94 0.29 -17.74
C ALA A 36 22.36 1.32 -16.77
N ALA A 37 21.06 1.24 -16.48
CA ALA A 37 20.40 1.98 -15.42
C ALA A 37 20.95 1.58 -14.04
N PHE A 38 21.15 0.28 -13.81
CA PHE A 38 21.76 -0.22 -12.59
C PHE A 38 23.17 0.35 -12.36
N ASP A 39 24.03 0.31 -13.38
CA ASP A 39 25.41 0.80 -13.30
C ASP A 39 25.47 2.32 -13.00
N LYS A 40 24.41 3.07 -13.33
CA LYS A 40 24.25 4.49 -13.01
C LYS A 40 23.55 4.75 -11.66
N GLY A 41 22.99 3.73 -11.02
CA GLY A 41 22.18 3.87 -9.81
C GLY A 41 20.76 4.38 -10.08
N ASP A 42 20.29 4.31 -11.33
CA ASP A 42 18.93 4.70 -11.73
C ASP A 42 17.93 3.59 -11.35
N LEU A 43 17.63 3.52 -10.06
CA LEU A 43 16.67 2.57 -9.50
C LEU A 43 15.24 3.10 -9.65
N SER A 44 14.24 2.27 -9.41
CA SER A 44 12.82 2.64 -9.41
C SER A 44 12.10 1.82 -8.35
N ALA A 45 11.06 2.41 -7.74
CA ALA A 45 10.24 1.71 -6.76
C ALA A 45 9.47 0.56 -7.43
N THR A 46 9.36 -0.57 -6.73
CA THR A 46 8.44 -1.67 -7.08
C THR A 46 7.13 -1.53 -6.28
N PRO A 47 6.07 -2.31 -6.60
CA PRO A 47 4.83 -2.26 -5.82
C PRO A 47 5.03 -2.48 -4.31
N LEU A 48 6.02 -3.29 -3.91
CA LEU A 48 6.35 -3.52 -2.50
C LEU A 48 6.77 -2.22 -1.78
N TYR A 49 7.53 -1.36 -2.44
CA TYR A 49 7.96 -0.09 -1.83
C TYR A 49 6.78 0.81 -1.50
N TYR A 50 5.74 0.82 -2.33
CA TYR A 50 4.55 1.61 -2.04
C TYR A 50 3.83 1.15 -0.78
N GLY A 51 3.80 -0.15 -0.49
CA GLY A 51 3.29 -0.66 0.80
C GLY A 51 4.12 -0.18 2.00
N ILE A 52 5.45 -0.23 1.90
CA ILE A 52 6.36 0.28 2.93
C ILE A 52 6.19 1.81 3.10
N TRP A 53 6.04 2.52 1.99
CA TRP A 53 5.92 3.96 1.97
C TRP A 53 4.56 4.44 2.50
N ALA A 54 3.47 3.73 2.20
CA ALA A 54 2.17 3.94 2.81
C ALA A 54 2.24 3.74 4.33
N PHE A 55 2.86 2.65 4.80
CA PHE A 55 3.08 2.43 6.23
C PHE A 55 3.85 3.59 6.88
N ARG A 56 4.83 4.18 6.19
CA ARG A 56 5.56 5.37 6.67
C ARG A 56 4.72 6.65 6.76
N GLN A 57 3.54 6.70 6.15
CA GLN A 57 2.63 7.83 6.31
C GLN A 57 1.82 7.75 7.62
N ILE A 58 1.81 6.59 8.28
CA ILE A 58 1.10 6.37 9.53
C ILE A 58 1.94 6.92 10.68
N GLU A 59 1.32 7.68 11.58
CA GLU A 59 2.01 8.16 12.78
C GLU A 59 2.46 6.97 13.64
N GLN A 60 3.65 7.07 14.22
CA GLN A 60 4.11 6.07 15.17
C GLN A 60 3.24 6.09 16.42
N GLY A 61 2.74 4.92 16.79
CA GLY A 61 1.77 4.80 17.85
C GLY A 61 1.67 3.39 18.42
N ARG A 62 0.57 3.14 19.12
CA ARG A 62 0.21 1.84 19.66
C ARG A 62 -0.84 1.19 18.76
N PHE A 63 -0.68 -0.10 18.46
CA PHE A 63 -1.75 -0.86 17.82
C PHE A 63 -2.98 -0.92 18.74
N VAL A 64 -4.16 -0.68 18.17
CA VAL A 64 -5.44 -0.87 18.84
C VAL A 64 -6.17 -2.05 18.21
N ASP A 65 -6.88 -2.79 19.04
CA ASP A 65 -7.68 -3.91 18.57
C ASP A 65 -8.88 -3.40 17.75
N LEU A 66 -9.13 -4.07 16.64
CA LEU A 66 -10.33 -3.87 15.83
C LEU A 66 -11.10 -5.18 15.82
N ASP A 67 -12.41 -5.09 16.06
CA ASP A 67 -13.30 -6.24 15.96
C ASP A 67 -13.76 -6.38 14.51
N LEU A 68 -13.19 -7.37 13.81
CA LEU A 68 -13.55 -7.72 12.44
C LEU A 68 -13.98 -9.18 12.44
N PRO A 69 -15.21 -9.52 12.01
CA PRO A 69 -15.65 -10.91 12.00
C PRO A 69 -14.75 -11.79 11.15
N ASP A 70 -14.47 -13.01 11.62
CA ASP A 70 -13.63 -13.98 10.90
C ASP A 70 -14.11 -14.28 9.48
N THR A 71 -15.42 -14.14 9.23
CA THR A 71 -16.04 -14.31 7.91
C THR A 71 -15.54 -13.30 6.88
N GLU A 72 -15.08 -12.12 7.33
CA GLU A 72 -14.58 -11.06 6.45
C GLU A 72 -13.08 -11.19 6.17
N LEU A 73 -12.36 -12.04 6.91
CA LEU A 73 -10.92 -12.25 6.71
C LEU A 73 -10.60 -12.96 5.38
N GLY A 74 -11.59 -13.36 4.57
CA GLY A 74 -11.34 -13.73 3.18
C GLY A 74 -11.03 -12.52 2.28
N LYS A 75 -11.57 -11.35 2.62
CA LYS A 75 -11.67 -10.18 1.72
C LYS A 75 -11.04 -8.92 2.29
N LEU A 76 -11.14 -8.71 3.60
CA LEU A 76 -10.71 -7.49 4.26
C LEU A 76 -9.63 -7.79 5.30
N ARG A 77 -8.66 -6.88 5.41
CA ARG A 77 -7.78 -6.77 6.58
C ARG A 77 -7.95 -5.37 7.16
N ALA A 78 -7.96 -5.28 8.48
CA ALA A 78 -8.06 -4.02 9.19
C ALA A 78 -6.99 -3.93 10.28
N TYR A 79 -6.39 -2.75 10.43
CA TYR A 79 -5.42 -2.47 11.49
C TYR A 79 -5.67 -1.07 12.05
N GLY A 80 -5.61 -0.90 13.37
CA GLY A 80 -5.73 0.39 14.02
C GLY A 80 -4.42 0.80 14.69
N VAL A 81 -4.02 2.06 14.55
CA VAL A 81 -2.87 2.65 15.24
C VAL A 81 -3.30 3.96 15.90
N GLU A 82 -3.18 4.03 17.22
CA GLU A 82 -3.39 5.27 17.97
C GLU A 82 -2.06 6.02 18.11
N GLY A 83 -2.00 7.21 17.53
CA GLY A 83 -0.86 8.13 17.57
C GLY A 83 -0.65 8.73 18.96
N ARG A 84 0.48 9.44 19.14
CA ARG A 84 0.85 9.97 20.47
C ARG A 84 -0.05 11.11 20.93
N HIS A 85 -0.66 11.82 19.99
CA HIS A 85 -1.55 12.96 20.28
C HIS A 85 -3.04 12.56 20.25
N GLY A 86 -3.34 11.26 20.14
CA GLY A 86 -4.68 10.69 20.26
C GLY A 86 -5.45 10.60 18.93
N GLU A 87 -4.79 10.89 17.81
CA GLU A 87 -5.26 10.55 16.46
C GLU A 87 -5.33 9.03 16.30
N LEU A 88 -6.32 8.54 15.56
CA LEU A 88 -6.45 7.14 15.21
C LEU A 88 -6.28 6.98 13.71
N THR A 89 -5.30 6.21 13.27
CA THR A 89 -5.23 5.74 11.88
C THR A 89 -5.78 4.33 11.78
N VAL A 90 -6.84 4.15 11.00
CA VAL A 90 -7.35 2.85 10.59
C VAL A 90 -6.87 2.55 9.17
N VAL A 91 -6.25 1.39 8.98
CA VAL A 91 -5.84 0.87 7.68
C VAL A 91 -6.81 -0.22 7.27
N LEU A 92 -7.52 -0.02 6.17
CA LEU A 92 -8.41 -1.02 5.57
C LEU A 92 -7.80 -1.52 4.27
N ILE A 93 -7.68 -2.83 4.11
CA ILE A 93 -7.07 -3.46 2.93
C ILE A 93 -8.08 -4.46 2.36
N ASN A 94 -8.62 -4.17 1.18
CA ASN A 94 -9.42 -5.14 0.44
C ASN A 94 -8.47 -6.00 -0.40
N VAL A 95 -8.28 -7.25 0.02
CA VAL A 95 -7.30 -8.19 -0.58
C VAL A 95 -7.85 -8.94 -1.79
N GLN A 96 -9.09 -8.65 -2.19
CA GLN A 96 -9.66 -9.17 -3.42
C GLN A 96 -8.90 -8.60 -4.63
N ASP A 97 -8.67 -9.42 -5.64
CA ASP A 97 -8.01 -8.99 -6.87
C ASP A 97 -9.01 -8.21 -7.75
N PRO A 98 -8.80 -6.92 -8.07
CA PRO A 98 -9.73 -6.14 -8.88
C PRO A 98 -9.90 -6.70 -10.30
N ALA A 99 -8.99 -7.57 -10.77
CA ALA A 99 -9.14 -8.27 -12.05
C ALA A 99 -10.08 -9.51 -11.98
N ALA A 100 -10.42 -10.00 -10.78
CA ALA A 100 -11.35 -11.11 -10.61
C ALA A 100 -12.80 -10.66 -10.76
N ALA A 101 -13.60 -11.47 -11.47
CA ALA A 101 -14.97 -11.12 -11.85
C ALA A 101 -15.96 -11.05 -10.66
N ASP A 102 -15.62 -11.68 -9.54
CA ASP A 102 -16.41 -11.74 -8.31
C ASP A 102 -15.95 -10.75 -7.23
N SER A 103 -14.93 -9.92 -7.53
CA SER A 103 -14.45 -8.88 -6.62
C SER A 103 -15.45 -7.75 -6.46
N THR A 104 -15.69 -7.33 -5.22
CA THR A 104 -16.64 -6.26 -4.90
C THR A 104 -16.03 -5.22 -3.97
N SER A 105 -16.41 -3.95 -4.16
CA SER A 105 -16.19 -2.92 -3.15
C SER A 105 -16.96 -3.28 -1.88
N ASP A 106 -16.33 -3.06 -0.73
CA ASP A 106 -16.94 -3.30 0.57
C ASP A 106 -17.18 -1.98 1.30
N VAL A 107 -18.37 -1.80 1.87
CA VAL A 107 -18.66 -0.64 2.74
C VAL A 107 -18.39 -1.04 4.18
N VAL A 108 -17.33 -0.47 4.76
CA VAL A 108 -16.89 -0.70 6.12
C VAL A 108 -17.40 0.42 7.02
N SER A 109 -18.25 0.06 7.99
CA SER A 109 -18.67 0.96 9.06
C SER A 109 -17.76 0.79 10.27
N LEU A 110 -17.02 1.85 10.61
CA LEU A 110 -16.22 1.95 11.82
C LEU A 110 -17.05 2.59 12.93
N GLU A 111 -17.22 1.86 14.03
CA GLU A 111 -17.76 2.38 15.27
C GLU A 111 -16.63 2.98 16.10
N LEU A 112 -16.67 4.29 16.29
CA LEU A 112 -15.60 5.10 16.87
C LEU A 112 -16.05 5.72 18.20
N PRO A 113 -15.11 5.95 19.13
CA PRO A 113 -15.38 6.80 20.27
C PRO A 113 -15.92 8.17 19.83
N SER A 114 -16.90 8.68 20.57
CA SER A 114 -17.52 9.98 20.32
C SER A 114 -16.58 11.17 20.53
N SER A 115 -15.27 10.97 20.68
CA SER A 115 -14.27 12.04 20.63
C SER A 115 -13.87 12.38 19.21
N TYR A 116 -13.93 11.45 18.25
CA TYR A 116 -13.49 11.71 16.88
C TYR A 116 -14.53 12.51 16.08
N ARG A 117 -14.08 13.50 15.30
CA ARG A 117 -14.96 14.44 14.58
C ARG A 117 -14.64 14.52 13.09
N HIS A 118 -13.37 14.36 12.75
CA HIS A 118 -12.86 14.57 11.40
C HIS A 118 -12.07 13.34 10.95
N GLY A 119 -12.24 12.99 9.68
CA GLY A 119 -11.45 11.95 9.02
C GLY A 119 -10.76 12.49 7.78
N LYS A 120 -9.57 11.98 7.50
CA LYS A 120 -8.87 12.15 6.24
C LYS A 120 -8.44 10.79 5.72
N GLU A 121 -8.82 10.48 4.49
CA GLU A 121 -8.49 9.23 3.82
C GLU A 121 -7.42 9.48 2.75
N VAL A 122 -6.47 8.54 2.63
CA VAL A 122 -5.53 8.43 1.51
C VAL A 122 -5.50 6.98 1.05
N THR A 123 -5.67 6.74 -0.25
CA THR A 123 -5.78 5.40 -0.83
C THR A 123 -4.49 5.00 -1.54
N LEU A 124 -3.91 3.86 -1.16
CA LEU A 124 -2.94 3.12 -1.97
C LEU A 124 -3.71 2.25 -2.96
N GLY A 125 -3.45 2.40 -4.25
CA GLY A 125 -4.09 1.61 -5.29
C GLY A 125 -3.23 1.49 -6.55
N SER A 126 -3.71 0.68 -7.49
CA SER A 126 -3.11 0.49 -8.81
C SER A 126 -4.16 0.70 -9.89
N SER A 127 -3.79 1.37 -10.97
CA SER A 127 -4.63 1.47 -12.19
C SER A 127 -4.35 0.36 -13.21
N ALA A 128 -3.50 -0.61 -12.87
CA ALA A 128 -3.12 -1.68 -13.80
C ALA A 128 -4.30 -2.65 -14.05
N PRO A 129 -4.60 -3.00 -15.31
CA PRO A 129 -5.72 -3.88 -15.62
C PRO A 129 -5.49 -5.33 -15.16
N GLU A 130 -4.24 -5.74 -14.93
CA GLU A 130 -3.90 -7.06 -14.38
C GLU A 130 -4.11 -7.15 -12.85
N GLY A 131 -4.60 -6.08 -12.22
CA GLY A 131 -4.91 -6.05 -10.80
C GLY A 131 -3.70 -6.36 -9.91
N LEU A 132 -3.89 -7.25 -8.94
CA LEU A 132 -2.83 -7.60 -7.98
C LEU A 132 -1.66 -8.38 -8.60
N ALA A 133 -1.83 -8.92 -9.81
CA ALA A 133 -0.76 -9.60 -10.54
C ALA A 133 0.18 -8.64 -11.29
N SER A 134 -0.15 -7.35 -11.38
CA SER A 134 0.66 -6.40 -12.14
C SER A 134 2.03 -6.15 -11.51
N SER A 135 3.07 -6.17 -12.34
CA SER A 135 4.42 -5.74 -11.98
C SER A 135 4.71 -4.28 -12.33
N ASP A 136 3.74 -3.57 -12.92
CA ASP A 136 3.91 -2.18 -13.34
C ASP A 136 3.76 -1.22 -12.15
N ALA A 137 4.90 -0.88 -11.54
CA ALA A 137 4.95 0.08 -10.44
C ALA A 137 4.55 1.51 -10.85
N SER A 138 4.54 1.84 -12.14
CA SER A 138 4.11 3.15 -12.63
C SER A 138 2.59 3.32 -12.58
N ALA A 139 1.85 2.22 -12.43
CA ALA A 139 0.40 2.24 -12.21
C ALA A 139 0.03 2.38 -10.72
N VAL A 140 0.98 2.23 -9.80
CA VAL A 140 0.73 2.29 -8.35
C VAL A 140 0.82 3.73 -7.86
N SER A 141 -0.10 4.13 -6.97
CA SER A 141 -0.08 5.46 -6.34
C SER A 141 -0.65 5.45 -4.92
N LEU A 142 -0.24 6.43 -4.10
CA LEU A 142 -0.81 6.69 -2.77
C LEU A 142 -1.46 8.08 -2.76
N GLY A 143 -2.78 8.13 -2.83
CA GLY A 143 -3.54 9.39 -2.95
C GLY A 143 -3.08 10.21 -4.15
N GLY A 144 -2.80 9.57 -5.29
CA GLY A 144 -2.28 10.24 -6.50
C GLY A 144 -0.77 10.57 -6.47
N TRP A 145 -0.06 10.26 -5.38
CA TRP A 145 1.39 10.35 -5.38
C TRP A 145 2.06 9.12 -5.98
N GLN A 146 3.15 9.35 -6.70
CA GLN A 146 4.01 8.33 -7.28
C GLN A 146 5.47 8.53 -6.92
N ILE A 147 6.22 7.44 -6.81
CA ILE A 147 7.64 7.45 -6.49
C ILE A 147 8.44 7.45 -7.78
N ARG A 148 9.28 8.46 -7.95
CA ARG A 148 10.20 8.57 -9.09
C ARG A 148 11.40 7.63 -8.94
N PRO A 149 12.14 7.40 -10.05
CA PRO A 149 13.40 6.66 -10.00
C PRO A 149 14.41 7.15 -8.94
N ASP A 150 14.44 8.47 -8.68
CA ASP A 150 15.31 9.05 -7.65
C ASP A 150 14.78 8.88 -6.20
N GLY A 151 13.73 8.07 -6.01
CA GLY A 151 13.11 7.78 -4.72
C GLY A 151 12.22 8.88 -4.16
N LYS A 152 12.02 9.99 -4.90
CA LYS A 152 11.18 11.10 -4.44
C LYS A 152 9.72 10.89 -4.82
N ALA A 153 8.82 11.17 -3.87
CA ALA A 153 7.39 11.25 -4.15
C ALA A 153 7.08 12.50 -4.99
N THR A 154 6.23 12.34 -6.00
CA THR A 154 5.74 13.39 -6.88
C THR A 154 4.26 13.26 -7.15
N GLY A 155 3.66 14.33 -7.67
CA GLY A 155 2.21 14.47 -7.79
C GLY A 155 1.64 15.33 -6.67
N THR A 156 0.35 15.67 -6.79
CA THR A 156 -0.39 16.40 -5.77
C THR A 156 -1.17 15.37 -4.95
N PRO A 157 -0.98 15.31 -3.63
CA PRO A 157 -1.73 14.37 -2.81
C PRO A 157 -3.21 14.76 -2.83
N VAL A 158 -4.04 13.82 -3.22
CA VAL A 158 -5.48 13.90 -3.07
C VAL A 158 -5.84 13.04 -1.87
N GLY A 159 -6.16 13.71 -0.76
CA GLY A 159 -6.81 13.08 0.38
C GLY A 159 -8.28 13.45 0.37
N ARG A 160 -9.15 12.50 0.72
CA ARG A 160 -10.58 12.77 0.87
C ARG A 160 -10.87 13.17 2.31
N SER A 161 -11.40 14.38 2.51
CA SER A 161 -11.94 14.77 3.80
C SER A 161 -13.28 14.08 4.02
N MET A 162 -13.45 13.53 5.21
CA MET A 162 -14.63 12.77 5.59
C MET A 162 -15.17 13.27 6.93
N LYS A 163 -16.49 13.19 7.08
CA LYS A 163 -17.17 13.55 8.33
C LYS A 163 -17.49 12.28 9.11
N VAL A 164 -17.23 12.33 10.42
CA VAL A 164 -17.74 11.31 11.35
C VAL A 164 -19.16 11.69 11.73
N HIS A 165 -20.11 10.76 11.56
CA HIS A 165 -21.52 10.98 11.85
C HIS A 165 -21.86 10.39 13.23
N GLY A 166 -21.78 11.25 14.26
CA GLY A 166 -21.93 10.79 15.64
C GLY A 166 -20.73 9.95 16.07
N THR A 167 -20.94 8.65 16.21
CA THR A 167 -19.89 7.65 16.51
C THR A 167 -19.51 6.81 15.30
N THR A 168 -20.23 6.93 14.18
CA THR A 168 -20.02 6.04 13.04
C THR A 168 -19.30 6.77 11.90
N PHE A 169 -18.40 6.05 11.26
CA PHE A 169 -17.72 6.46 10.03
C PHE A 169 -17.88 5.33 9.01
N ALA A 170 -18.27 5.65 7.77
CA ALA A 170 -18.38 4.66 6.70
C ALA A 170 -17.33 4.95 5.63
N ALA A 171 -16.54 3.94 5.26
CA ALA A 171 -15.62 3.97 4.13
C ALA A 171 -15.99 2.89 3.12
N GLU A 172 -15.96 3.23 1.84
CA GLU A 172 -16.08 2.28 0.75
C GLU A 172 -14.68 1.88 0.31
N VAL A 173 -14.33 0.59 0.37
CA VAL A 173 -13.00 0.05 0.10
C VAL A 173 -13.04 -0.78 -1.19
N GLU A 174 -12.46 -0.23 -2.25
CA GLU A 174 -12.37 -0.89 -3.55
C GLU A 174 -11.42 -2.10 -3.51
N PRO A 175 -11.66 -3.17 -4.29
CA PRO A 175 -10.76 -4.32 -4.41
C PRO A 175 -9.33 -3.93 -4.78
N GLY A 176 -8.35 -4.59 -4.18
CA GLY A 176 -6.93 -4.38 -4.44
C GLY A 176 -6.38 -3.05 -3.93
N THR A 177 -7.11 -2.35 -3.06
CA THR A 177 -6.67 -1.10 -2.47
C THR A 177 -6.38 -1.23 -0.97
N ALA A 178 -5.56 -0.31 -0.46
CA ALA A 178 -5.42 -0.06 0.96
C ALA A 178 -5.72 1.40 1.28
N GLN A 179 -6.67 1.65 2.18
CA GLN A 179 -7.03 2.99 2.62
C GLN A 179 -6.42 3.28 3.99
N LEU A 180 -5.76 4.43 4.10
CA LEU A 180 -5.25 4.99 5.34
C LEU A 180 -6.21 6.10 5.78
N ILE A 181 -7.01 5.82 6.80
CA ILE A 181 -8.01 6.74 7.33
C ILE A 181 -7.49 7.28 8.66
N THR A 182 -7.11 8.56 8.69
CA THR A 182 -6.68 9.24 9.92
C THR A 182 -7.83 10.05 10.50
N LEU A 183 -8.18 9.74 11.74
CA LEU A 183 -9.27 10.32 12.51
C LEU A 183 -8.71 11.21 13.60
N THR A 184 -9.22 12.43 13.70
CA THR A 184 -8.86 13.39 14.75
C THR A 184 -10.06 13.73 15.61
N ARG A 185 -9.77 14.14 16.85
CA ARG A 185 -10.78 14.61 17.80
C ARG A 185 -11.41 15.93 17.39
#